data_AF-A0A2E7W090-F1
#
_entry.id   AF-A0A2E7W090-F1
#
_cell.length_a   1.000
_cell.length_b   1.000
_cell.length_c   1.000
_cell.angle_alpha   90.00
_cell.angle_beta   90.00
_cell.angle_gamma   90.00
#
_symmetry.space_group_name_H-M   'P 1'
#
loop_
_entity.id
_entity.type
_entity.pdbx_description
1 polymer ?
#
loop_
_entity_poly.entity_id
_entity_poly.type
_entity_poly.pdbx_seq_one_letter_code
_entity_poly.pdbx_strand_id
1 'polypeptide(L)' 'MTFRSLIFIVPILGYSQNLTVSEIVHKGNTITKDYIISREIQHGKGMPLDSTIAEEDKNR' A
#
# COMPACT_ATOMS: atom_id res chain seq x y z
N MET A 1 -23.72 26.86 15.37
CA MET A 1 -22.81 26.64 14.22
C MET A 1 -23.65 26.57 12.96
N THR A 2 -23.31 27.34 11.92
CA THR A 2 -24.10 27.41 10.68
C THR A 2 -23.87 26.14 9.85
N PHE A 3 -24.92 25.66 9.15
CA PHE A 3 -24.88 24.45 8.30
C PHE A 3 -23.72 24.48 7.27
N ARG A 4 -23.30 25.68 6.86
CA ARG A 4 -22.12 25.92 6.01
C ARG A 4 -20.82 25.38 6.61
N SER A 5 -20.63 25.44 7.93
CA SER A 5 -19.43 24.91 8.60
C SER A 5 -19.36 23.38 8.56
N LEU A 6 -20.50 22.70 8.47
CA LEU A 6 -20.57 21.23 8.41
C LEU A 6 -20.00 20.68 7.09
N ILE A 7 -20.22 21.41 5.98
CA ILE A 7 -19.74 21.05 4.64
C ILE A 7 -18.21 20.98 4.59
N PHE A 8 -17.51 21.77 5.41
CA PHE A 8 -16.04 21.77 5.47
C PHE A 8 -15.47 20.62 6.33
N ILE A 9 -16.29 19.92 7.13
CA ILE A 9 -15.85 18.81 8.00
C ILE A 9 -15.95 17.46 7.26
N VAL A 10 -16.89 17.33 6.32
CA VAL A 10 -17.11 16.12 5.51
C VAL A 10 -15.85 15.64 4.76
N PRO A 11 -15.04 16.52 4.12
CA PRO A 11 -13.82 16.08 3.43
C PRO A 11 -12.83 15.47 4.41
N ILE A 12 -12.62 16.10 5.57
CA ILE A 12 -11.63 15.70 6.58
C ILE A 12 -11.94 14.30 7.13
N LEU A 13 -13.22 13.97 7.34
CA LEU A 13 -13.64 12.63 7.76
C LEU A 13 -13.57 11.58 6.63
N GLY A 14 -13.70 12.00 5.37
CA GLY A 14 -13.57 11.12 4.20
C GLY A 14 -12.13 10.80 3.79
N TYR A 15 -11.14 11.57 4.27
CA TYR A 15 -9.72 11.39 3.92
C TYR A 15 -8.98 10.29 4.70
N SER A 16 -9.67 9.51 5.55
CA SER A 16 -9.14 8.27 6.12
C SER A 16 -9.07 7.17 5.05
N GLN A 17 -8.15 7.34 4.09
CA GLN A 17 -7.88 6.31 3.10
C GLN A 17 -7.02 5.24 3.77
N ASN A 18 -7.64 4.11 4.12
CA ASN A 18 -6.91 2.89 4.47
C ASN A 18 -6.29 2.31 3.18
N LEU A 19 -5.16 2.89 2.78
CA LEU A 19 -4.39 2.42 1.63
C LEU A 19 -3.96 0.98 1.90
N THR A 20 -4.28 0.09 0.97
CA THR A 20 -4.05 -1.35 1.09
C THR A 20 -3.30 -1.81 -0.15
N VAL A 21 -2.35 -2.74 -0.01
CA VAL A 21 -1.63 -3.33 -1.13
C VAL A 21 -2.60 -4.12 -2.01
N SER A 22 -2.83 -3.63 -3.23
CA SER A 22 -3.75 -4.26 -4.19
C SER A 22 -3.08 -5.38 -4.98
N GLU A 23 -1.87 -5.12 -5.47
CA GLU A 23 -1.08 -6.02 -6.29
C GLU A 23 0.42 -5.79 -6.07
N ILE A 24 1.19 -6.84 -6.32
CA ILE A 24 2.64 -6.83 -6.25
C ILE A 24 3.13 -7.41 -7.59
N VAL A 25 3.90 -6.61 -8.32
CA VAL A 25 4.36 -6.97 -9.67
C VAL A 25 5.87 -6.91 -9.72
N HIS A 26 6.50 -8.06 -9.92
CA HIS A 26 7.95 -8.16 -10.15
C HIS A 26 8.22 -8.08 -11.65
N LYS A 27 9.28 -7.38 -12.06
CA LYS A 27 9.68 -7.25 -13.47
C LYS A 27 11.18 -7.41 -13.58
N GLY A 28 11.64 -7.87 -14.75
CA GLY A 28 13.06 -7.93 -15.10
C GLY A 28 13.79 -9.22 -14.69
N ASN A 29 13.11 -10.18 -14.09
CA ASN A 29 13.66 -11.51 -13.84
C ASN A 29 13.56 -12.40 -15.10
N THR A 30 14.70 -12.83 -15.61
CA THR A 30 14.80 -13.73 -16.79
C THR A 30 15.14 -15.17 -16.42
N ILE A 31 15.80 -15.38 -15.28
CA ILE A 31 16.27 -16.68 -14.79
C ILE A 31 15.58 -17.05 -13.48
N THR A 32 15.44 -16.09 -12.56
CA THR A 32 14.81 -16.30 -11.25
C THR A 32 13.30 -16.50 -11.41
N LYS A 33 12.78 -17.57 -10.82
CA LYS A 33 11.35 -17.89 -10.83
C LYS A 33 10.57 -16.93 -9.93
N ASP A 34 9.35 -16.56 -10.33
CA ASP A 34 8.54 -15.57 -9.61
C ASP A 34 8.26 -15.94 -8.16
N TYR A 35 8.01 -17.22 -7.86
CA TYR A 35 7.73 -17.67 -6.49
C TYR A 35 8.92 -17.49 -5.54
N ILE A 36 10.15 -17.44 -6.08
CA ILE A 36 11.37 -17.20 -5.29
C ILE A 36 11.43 -15.75 -4.84
N ILE A 37 10.95 -14.80 -5.66
CA ILE A 37 10.88 -13.39 -5.29
C ILE A 37 9.68 -13.17 -4.36
N SER A 38 8.52 -13.71 -4.74
CA SER A 38 7.26 -13.54 -4.00
C SER A 38 7.33 -14.02 -2.55
N ARG A 39 8.12 -15.07 -2.26
CA ARG A 39 8.28 -15.60 -0.89
C ARG A 39 9.17 -14.75 0.00
N GLU A 40 9.97 -13.86 -0.56
CA GLU A 40 10.85 -12.98 0.21
C GLU A 40 10.15 -11.67 0.58
N ILE A 41 9.13 -11.26 -0.19
CA ILE A 41 8.35 -10.05 0.06
C ILE A 41 7.47 -10.22 1.30
N GLN A 42 7.63 -9.33 2.27
CA GLN A 42 6.83 -9.29 3.49
C GLN A 42 5.56 -8.45 3.32
N HIS A 43 5.61 -7.41 2.48
CA HIS A 43 4.50 -6.49 2.25
C HIS A 43 3.43 -7.10 1.34
N GLY A 44 2.66 -8.02 1.92
CA GLY A 44 1.69 -8.84 1.19
C GLY A 44 0.45 -8.10 0.71
N LYS A 45 -0.21 -8.67 -0.30
CA LYS A 45 -1.51 -8.21 -0.79
C LYS A 45 -2.54 -8.21 0.35
N GLY A 46 -3.34 -7.15 0.43
CA GLY A 46 -4.36 -6.99 1.47
C GLY A 46 -3.85 -6.42 2.79
N MET A 47 -2.53 -6.22 2.94
CA MET A 47 -1.97 -5.49 4.08
C MET A 47 -2.11 -3.97 3.90
N PRO A 48 -2.19 -3.20 4.99
CA PRO A 48 -2.05 -1.75 4.93
C PRO A 48 -0.75 -1.35 4.24
N LEU A 49 -0.81 -0.31 3.42
CA LEU A 49 0.36 0.21 2.73
C LEU A 49 1.32 0.83 3.76
N ASP A 50 2.51 0.24 3.91
CA ASP A 50 3.60 0.71 4.75
C ASP A 50 4.83 0.94 3.87
N SER A 51 5.27 2.19 3.76
CA SER A 51 6.44 2.56 2.98
C SER A 51 7.73 2.00 3.54
N THR A 52 7.81 1.78 4.86
CA THR A 52 8.99 1.26 5.55
C THR A 52 9.22 -0.19 5.16
N ILE A 53 8.18 -1.02 5.22
CA ILE A 53 8.24 -2.43 4.85
C ILE A 53 8.52 -2.57 3.34
N ALA A 54 7.90 -1.73 2.51
CA ALA A 54 8.17 -1.73 1.07
C ALA A 54 9.65 -1.36 0.73
N GLU A 55 10.26 -0.46 1.50
CA GLU A 55 11.67 -0.11 1.36
C GLU A 55 12.60 -1.24 1.85
N GLU A 56 12.24 -1.91 2.93
CA GLU A 56 12.95 -3.09 3.42
C GLU A 56 12.90 -4.25 2.42
N ASP A 57 11.72 -4.54 1.85
CA ASP A 57 11.54 -5.59 0.83
C ASP A 57 12.35 -5.33 -0.45
N LYS A 58 12.65 -4.07 -0.77
CA LYS A 58 13.52 -3.69 -1.91
C LYS A 58 15.00 -4.01 -1.66
N ASN A 59 15.45 -3.96 -0.41
CA ASN A 59 16.87 -4.07 -0.03
C ASN A 59 17.27 -5.49 0.42
N ARG A 60 16.39 -6.48 0.25
CA ARG A 60 16.54 -7.85 0.72
C ARG A 60 16.92 -8.79 -0.43
#